data_AF-A0A3B0Y0R1-F1
#
_entry.id   AF-A0A3B0Y0R1-F1
#
_cell.length_a   1.000
_cell.length_b   1.000
_cell.length_c   1.000
_cell.angle_alpha   90.00
_cell.angle_beta   90.00
_cell.angle_gamma   90.00
#
_symmetry.space_group_name_H-M   'P 1'
#
loop_
_entity.id
_entity.type
_entity.pdbx_description
1 polymer ?
#
loop_
_entity_poly.entity_id
_entity_poly.type
_entity_poly.pdbx_seq_one_letter_code
_entity_poly.pdbx_strand_id
1 'polypeptide(L)'
;MLTTANITIQFGSKPLFENVSVKFTDGNSYGLIGANGCGKSTFMKILGDDLEPTSGNISKDPHERIGKLKQDQFAYETHSVIDTVLMGHEALWAIKSEKDAIYANPEMSEADGIRAGDLEGEFAEIDGYTAEARAGELLLGVGIPIE
;
A
#
# COMPACT_ATOMS: atom_id res chain seq x y z
N MET A 1 -3.33 -16.34 5.67
CA MET A 1 -2.20 -16.70 6.53
C MET A 1 -0.86 -16.25 5.94
N LEU A 2 -0.08 -15.49 6.72
CA LEU A 2 1.31 -15.12 6.39
C LEU A 2 2.29 -15.97 7.21
N THR A 3 3.32 -16.52 6.60
CA THR A 3 4.34 -17.34 7.28
C THR A 3 5.74 -16.98 6.78
N THR A 4 6.69 -16.98 7.72
CA THR A 4 8.13 -16.84 7.45
C THR A 4 8.84 -18.12 7.88
N ALA A 5 9.81 -18.56 7.08
CA ALA A 5 10.62 -19.74 7.38
C ALA A 5 12.10 -19.41 7.20
N ASN A 6 12.86 -19.53 8.29
CA ASN A 6 14.30 -19.35 8.38
C ASN A 6 14.79 -18.04 7.75
N ILE A 7 14.05 -16.95 7.95
CA ILE A 7 14.42 -15.65 7.41
C ILE A 7 15.71 -15.19 8.08
N THR A 8 16.70 -14.91 7.25
CA THR A 8 17.98 -14.32 7.64
C THR A 8 18.24 -13.10 6.78
N ILE A 9 18.67 -12.01 7.39
CA ILE A 9 19.14 -10.83 6.67
C ILE A 9 20.53 -10.45 7.17
N GLN A 10 21.45 -10.27 6.22
CA GLN A 10 22.84 -9.96 6.50
C GLN A 10 23.31 -8.77 5.66
N PHE A 11 23.95 -7.81 6.32
CA PHE A 11 24.62 -6.68 5.68
C PHE A 11 26.12 -6.79 5.93
N GLY A 12 26.89 -7.08 4.88
CA GLY A 12 28.33 -7.29 5.00
C GLY A 12 28.66 -8.62 5.68
N SER A 13 29.52 -8.59 6.71
CA SER A 13 30.09 -9.80 7.32
C SER A 13 29.32 -10.35 8.52
N LYS A 14 28.35 -9.60 9.07
CA LYS A 14 27.57 -10.02 10.24
C LYS A 14 26.06 -9.99 9.93
N PRO A 15 25.33 -11.05 10.29
CA PRO A 15 23.87 -11.05 10.17
C PRO A 15 23.27 -9.99 11.10
N LEU A 16 22.20 -9.34 10.64
CA LEU A 16 21.37 -8.47 11.48
C LEU A 16 20.44 -9.31 12.35
N PHE A 17 19.87 -10.36 11.77
CA PHE A 17 19.15 -11.45 12.45
C PHE A 17 19.13 -12.70 11.56
N GLU A 18 18.95 -13.86 12.19
CA GLU A 18 18.99 -15.16 11.54
C GLU A 18 17.85 -16.06 11.99
N ASN A 19 17.44 -16.97 11.11
CA ASN A 19 16.53 -18.08 11.40
C ASN A 19 15.18 -17.64 12.02
N VAL A 20 14.64 -16.51 11.57
CA VAL A 20 13.33 -16.03 12.02
C VAL A 20 12.23 -16.82 11.30
N SER A 21 11.51 -17.64 12.07
CA SER A 21 10.37 -18.44 11.61
C SER A 21 9.13 -18.11 12.44
N VAL A 22 8.14 -17.49 11.81
CA VAL A 22 6.91 -17.03 12.47
C VAL A 22 5.72 -17.31 11.57
N LYS A 23 4.64 -17.82 12.19
CA LYS A 23 3.35 -18.02 11.54
C LYS A 23 2.36 -16.99 12.08
N PHE A 24 1.84 -16.14 11.21
CA PHE A 24 0.82 -15.15 11.52
C PHE A 24 -0.55 -15.74 11.14
N THR A 25 -1.41 -15.91 12.15
CA THR A 25 -2.74 -16.50 12.02
C THR A 25 -3.81 -15.44 12.17
N ASP A 26 -4.92 -15.64 11.47
CA ASP A 26 -6.03 -14.70 11.41
C ASP A 26 -6.61 -14.39 12.81
N GLY A 27 -7.13 -13.17 12.97
CA GLY A 27 -7.74 -12.70 14.22
C GLY A 27 -6.74 -12.33 15.33
N ASN A 28 -5.44 -12.37 15.06
CA ASN A 28 -4.40 -12.04 16.05
C ASN A 28 -3.74 -10.70 15.76
N SER A 29 -3.35 -10.00 16.83
CA SER A 29 -2.51 -8.80 16.78
C SER A 29 -1.12 -9.14 17.30
N TYR A 30 -0.08 -8.82 16.53
CA TYR A 30 1.30 -9.15 16.86
C TYR A 30 2.12 -7.89 17.14
N GLY A 31 2.84 -7.87 18.25
CA GLY A 31 3.78 -6.81 18.61
C GLY A 31 5.22 -7.25 18.37
N LEU A 32 5.96 -6.51 17.52
CA LEU A 32 7.40 -6.72 17.32
C LEU A 32 8.19 -5.75 18.21
N ILE A 33 8.85 -6.28 19.23
CA ILE A 33 9.65 -5.50 20.21
C ILE A 33 11.13 -5.88 20.16
N GLY A 34 11.99 -4.98 20.64
CA GLY A 34 13.43 -5.20 20.70
C GLY A 34 14.21 -3.89 20.72
N ALA A 35 15.51 -3.96 21.01
CA ALA A 35 16.39 -2.79 21.05
C ALA A 35 16.45 -2.04 19.70
N ASN A 36 16.85 -0.77 19.72
CA ASN A 36 17.11 -0.02 18.49
C ASN A 36 18.26 -0.69 17.72
N GLY A 37 18.09 -0.84 16.40
CA GLY A 37 19.07 -1.51 15.55
C GLY A 37 18.98 -3.04 15.51
N CYS A 38 18.08 -3.71 16.24
CA CYS A 38 17.94 -5.17 16.16
C CYS A 38 17.25 -5.68 14.88
N GLY A 39 16.95 -4.81 13.92
CA GLY A 39 16.36 -5.18 12.64
C GLY A 39 14.84 -5.22 12.55
N LYS A 40 14.10 -4.65 13.52
CA LYS A 40 12.62 -4.60 13.48
C LYS A 40 12.07 -4.02 12.17
N SER A 41 12.53 -2.83 11.78
CA SER A 41 12.10 -2.18 10.54
C SER A 41 12.54 -2.97 9.30
N THR A 42 13.68 -3.64 9.37
CA THR A 42 14.17 -4.52 8.29
C THR A 42 13.27 -5.74 8.14
N PHE A 43 12.87 -6.37 9.24
CA PHE A 43 11.93 -7.48 9.22
C PHE A 43 10.56 -7.06 8.69
N MET A 44 10.04 -5.90 9.11
CA MET A 44 8.79 -5.35 8.55
C MET A 44 8.87 -5.09 7.04
N LYS A 45 10.03 -4.63 6.52
CA LYS A 45 10.25 -4.47 5.08
C LYS A 45 10.25 -5.82 4.35
N ILE A 46 10.84 -6.86 4.94
CA ILE A 46 10.79 -8.23 4.36
C ILE A 46 9.36 -8.76 4.36
N LEU A 47 8.60 -8.55 5.44
CA LEU A 47 7.17 -8.92 5.50
C LEU A 47 6.33 -8.18 4.45
N GLY A 48 6.67 -6.92 4.17
CA GLY A 48 6.01 -6.06 3.19
C GLY A 48 6.50 -6.22 1.76
N ASP A 49 7.40 -7.18 1.48
CA ASP A 49 8.00 -7.40 0.16
C ASP A 49 8.84 -6.20 -0.35
N ASP A 50 9.23 -5.27 0.53
CA ASP A 50 10.08 -4.12 0.19
C ASP A 50 11.58 -4.45 0.23
N LEU A 51 11.94 -5.62 0.77
CA LEU A 51 13.32 -6.07 0.93
C LEU A 51 13.39 -7.58 0.83
N GLU A 52 14.17 -8.09 -0.12
CA GLU A 52 14.45 -9.52 -0.19
C GLU A 52 15.36 -9.96 0.97
N PRO A 53 15.05 -11.08 1.65
CA PRO A 53 15.93 -11.65 2.66
C PRO A 53 17.19 -12.24 2.03
N THR A 54 18.27 -12.36 2.80
CA THR A 54 19.48 -13.04 2.34
C THR A 54 19.27 -14.55 2.18
N SER A 55 18.45 -15.14 3.06
CA SER A 55 17.98 -16.52 2.92
C SER A 55 16.65 -16.72 3.65
N GLY A 56 16.02 -17.86 3.39
CA GLY A 56 14.69 -18.20 3.89
C GLY A 56 13.60 -17.78 2.91
N ASN A 57 12.34 -17.99 3.30
CA ASN A 57 11.21 -17.66 2.44
C ASN A 57 10.03 -17.10 3.24
N ILE A 58 9.29 -16.21 2.58
CA ILE A 58 8.00 -15.71 3.02
C ILE A 58 6.90 -16.32 2.15
N SER A 59 5.80 -16.71 2.76
CA SER A 59 4.63 -17.27 2.09
C SER A 59 3.39 -16.57 2.60
N LYS A 60 2.54 -16.11 1.69
CA LYS A 60 1.20 -15.57 1.97
C LYS A 60 0.17 -16.37 1.20
N ASP A 61 -1.07 -16.40 1.69
CA ASP A 61 -2.13 -17.05 0.93
C ASP A 61 -2.45 -16.25 -0.36
N PRO A 62 -2.83 -16.91 -1.47
CA PRO A 62 -2.99 -16.25 -2.78
C PRO A 62 -4.00 -15.10 -2.80
N HIS A 63 -4.98 -15.12 -1.90
CA HIS A 63 -6.06 -14.12 -1.83
C HIS A 63 -5.82 -13.05 -0.77
N GLU A 64 -4.63 -13.01 -0.16
CA GLU A 64 -4.29 -12.01 0.85
C GLU A 64 -3.48 -10.86 0.28
N ARG A 65 -3.84 -9.64 0.73
CA ARG A 65 -3.10 -8.42 0.45
C ARG A 65 -2.42 -7.93 1.72
N ILE A 66 -1.17 -7.49 1.57
CA ILE A 66 -0.42 -6.85 2.65
C ILE A 66 -0.61 -5.34 2.52
N GLY A 67 -1.15 -4.71 3.56
CA GLY A 67 -1.19 -3.26 3.70
C GLY A 67 -0.07 -2.79 4.63
N LYS A 68 0.61 -1.70 4.27
CA LYS A 68 1.71 -1.14 5.05
C LYS A 68 1.49 0.34 5.30
N LEU A 69 1.51 0.72 6.57
CA LEU A 69 1.57 2.12 6.96
C LEU A 69 3.03 2.60 6.93
N LYS A 70 3.31 3.63 6.13
CA LYS A 70 4.65 4.24 6.06
C LYS A 70 4.90 5.06 7.33
N GLN A 71 6.17 5.16 7.73
CA GLN A 71 6.56 5.94 8.91
C GLN A 71 6.49 7.46 8.68
N ASP A 72 6.51 7.89 7.42
CA ASP A 72 6.43 9.30 7.06
C ASP A 72 5.00 9.80 7.23
N GLN A 73 4.77 10.57 8.29
CA GLN A 73 3.47 11.14 8.64
C GLN A 73 3.15 12.39 7.81
N PHE A 74 4.14 12.98 7.14
CA PHE A 74 4.00 14.23 6.40
C PHE A 74 3.86 14.02 4.89
N ALA A 75 3.90 12.76 4.42
CA ALA A 75 3.88 12.41 3.00
C ALA A 75 2.63 12.91 2.24
N TYR A 76 1.56 13.33 2.94
CA TYR A 76 0.27 13.67 2.33
C TYR A 76 -0.27 15.05 2.75
N GLU A 77 0.55 15.94 3.30
CA GLU A 77 0.10 17.27 3.80
C GLU A 77 -0.55 18.15 2.72
N THR A 78 -0.24 17.92 1.45
CA THR A 78 -0.79 18.68 0.31
C THR A 78 -2.08 18.09 -0.25
N HIS A 79 -2.58 16.99 0.31
CA HIS A 79 -3.77 16.28 -0.17
C HIS A 79 -4.90 16.39 0.84
N SER A 80 -6.14 16.37 0.35
CA SER A 80 -7.28 16.23 1.24
C SER A 80 -7.24 14.86 1.93
N VAL A 81 -7.95 14.73 3.05
CA VAL A 81 -8.05 13.45 3.77
C VAL A 81 -8.70 12.38 2.89
N ILE A 82 -9.73 12.75 2.13
CA ILE A 82 -10.42 11.83 1.23
C ILE A 82 -9.50 11.36 0.10
N ASP A 83 -8.73 12.26 -0.53
CA ASP A 83 -7.76 11.91 -1.56
C ASP A 83 -6.68 10.99 -1.00
N THR A 84 -6.20 11.26 0.22
CA THR A 84 -5.19 10.43 0.88
C THR A 84 -5.68 8.99 1.07
N VAL A 85 -6.96 8.77 1.35
CA VAL A 85 -7.55 7.42 1.42
C VAL A 85 -7.62 6.78 0.03
N LEU A 86 -8.04 7.53 -0.98
CA LEU A 86 -8.09 7.07 -2.38
C LEU A 86 -6.71 6.69 -2.91
N MET A 87 -5.66 7.43 -2.53
CA MET A 87 -4.27 7.13 -2.86
C MET A 87 -3.81 5.77 -2.33
N GLY A 88 -4.46 5.21 -1.31
CA GLY A 88 -4.23 3.85 -0.84
C GLY A 88 -4.57 2.76 -1.87
N HIS A 89 -5.35 3.11 -2.90
CA HIS A 89 -5.59 2.27 -4.07
C HIS A 89 -4.83 2.83 -5.28
N GLU A 90 -3.54 2.51 -5.37
CA GLU A 90 -2.59 3.11 -6.35
C GLU A 90 -3.10 3.13 -7.80
N ALA A 91 -3.65 2.00 -8.30
CA ALA A 91 -4.18 1.94 -9.66
C ALA A 91 -5.36 2.90 -9.91
N LEU A 92 -6.27 3.01 -8.93
CA LEU A 92 -7.44 3.88 -9.01
C LEU A 92 -7.02 5.34 -8.98
N TRP A 93 -6.08 5.68 -8.09
CA TRP A 93 -5.53 7.02 -8.00
C TRP A 93 -4.79 7.43 -9.27
N ALA A 94 -4.02 6.52 -9.87
CA ALA A 94 -3.31 6.78 -11.12
C ALA A 94 -4.29 7.09 -12.26
N ILE A 95 -5.31 6.25 -12.44
CA ILE A 95 -6.36 6.44 -13.45
C ILE A 95 -7.10 7.76 -13.22
N LYS A 96 -7.54 8.03 -11.98
CA LYS A 96 -8.22 9.29 -11.63
C LYS A 96 -7.34 10.50 -11.93
N SER A 97 -6.09 10.47 -11.50
CA SER A 97 -5.16 11.59 -11.67
C SER A 97 -4.86 11.90 -13.13
N GLU A 98 -4.65 10.86 -13.95
CA GLU A 98 -4.41 11.01 -15.40
C GLU A 98 -5.65 11.59 -16.09
N LYS A 99 -6.84 11.06 -15.74
CA LYS A 99 -8.12 11.50 -16.28
C LYS A 99 -8.41 12.96 -15.95
N ASP A 100 -8.26 13.34 -14.68
CA ASP A 100 -8.45 14.72 -14.21
C ASP A 100 -7.48 15.68 -14.92
N ALA A 101 -6.23 15.25 -15.17
CA ALA A 101 -5.25 16.04 -15.91
C ALA A 101 -5.62 16.23 -17.38
N ILE A 102 -6.13 15.19 -18.05
CA ILE A 102 -6.60 15.28 -19.45
C ILE A 102 -7.78 16.25 -19.55
N TYR A 103 -8.80 16.11 -18.70
CA TYR A 103 -9.96 16.99 -18.72
C TYR A 103 -9.66 18.43 -18.31
N ALA A 104 -8.62 18.65 -17.49
CA ALA A 104 -8.16 19.99 -17.13
C ALA A 104 -7.34 20.67 -18.23
N ASN A 105 -6.85 19.94 -19.24
CA ASN A 105 -6.03 20.49 -20.31
C ASN A 105 -6.89 21.22 -21.37
N PRO A 106 -6.79 22.56 -21.51
CA PRO A 106 -7.56 23.30 -22.51
C PRO A 106 -7.14 23.00 -23.96
N GLU A 107 -5.94 22.45 -24.16
CA GLU A 107 -5.39 22.08 -25.47
C GLU A 107 -5.53 20.58 -25.77
N MET A 108 -6.51 19.91 -25.14
CA MET A 108 -6.77 18.48 -25.31
C MET A 108 -6.84 18.07 -26.79
N SER A 109 -5.99 17.12 -27.18
CA SER A 109 -5.98 16.56 -28.53
C SER A 109 -7.01 15.44 -28.71
N GLU A 110 -7.24 15.02 -29.95
CA GLU A 110 -8.08 13.84 -30.24
C GLU A 110 -7.51 12.57 -29.58
N ALA A 111 -6.18 12.42 -29.54
CA ALA A 111 -5.52 11.31 -28.88
C ALA A 111 -5.76 11.31 -27.36
N ASP A 112 -5.74 12.49 -26.72
CA ASP A 112 -6.06 12.63 -25.30
C ASP A 112 -7.52 12.26 -25.02
N GLY A 113 -8.44 12.63 -25.92
CA GLY A 113 -9.85 12.25 -25.82
C GLY A 113 -10.08 10.74 -25.90
N ILE A 114 -9.35 10.04 -26.78
CA ILE A 114 -9.37 8.57 -26.86
C ILE A 114 -8.83 7.97 -25.55
N ARG A 115 -7.70 8.46 -25.05
CA ARG A 115 -7.11 8.00 -23.80
C ARG A 115 -8.04 8.21 -22.61
N ALA A 116 -8.71 9.36 -22.52
CA ALA A 116 -9.72 9.60 -21.48
C ALA A 116 -10.87 8.60 -21.56
N GLY A 117 -11.32 8.24 -22.76
CA GLY A 117 -12.35 7.21 -22.96
C GLY A 117 -11.92 5.83 -22.44
N ASP A 118 -10.69 5.40 -22.74
CA ASP A 118 -10.14 4.15 -22.23
C ASP A 118 -10.05 4.17 -20.70
N LEU A 119 -9.55 5.27 -20.13
CA LEU A 119 -9.45 5.47 -18.69
C LEU A 119 -10.81 5.48 -17.99
N GLU A 120 -11.87 6.03 -18.61
CA GLU A 120 -13.24 5.93 -18.05
C GLU A 120 -13.71 4.49 -17.96
N GLY A 121 -13.39 3.66 -18.95
CA GLY A 121 -13.67 2.22 -18.93
C GLY A 121 -12.94 1.53 -17.78
N GLU A 122 -11.62 1.71 -17.68
CA GLU A 122 -10.81 1.15 -16.58
C GLU A 122 -11.29 1.64 -15.21
N PHE A 123 -11.65 2.93 -15.10
CA PHE A 123 -12.16 3.52 -13.87
C PHE A 123 -13.51 2.91 -13.46
N ALA A 124 -14.39 2.63 -14.42
CA ALA A 124 -15.66 1.97 -14.16
C ALA A 124 -15.45 0.52 -13.67
N GLU A 125 -14.53 -0.22 -14.27
CA GLU A 125 -14.24 -1.62 -13.92
C GLU A 125 -13.74 -1.81 -12.48
N ILE A 126 -13.07 -0.80 -11.91
CA ILE A 126 -12.56 -0.81 -10.53
C ILE A 126 -13.49 -0.10 -9.53
N ASP A 127 -14.75 0.09 -9.90
CA ASP A 127 -15.78 0.80 -9.12
C ASP A 127 -15.38 2.25 -8.77
N GLY A 128 -14.65 2.91 -9.65
CA GLY A 128 -14.08 4.24 -9.44
C GLY A 128 -15.14 5.30 -9.07
N TYR A 129 -16.33 5.24 -9.65
CA TYR A 129 -17.41 6.20 -9.37
C TYR A 129 -17.97 6.12 -7.94
N THR A 130 -17.75 5.01 -7.24
CA THR A 130 -18.14 4.85 -5.83
C THR A 130 -16.96 5.03 -4.88
N ALA A 131 -15.75 5.28 -5.39
CA ALA A 131 -14.53 5.30 -4.60
C ALA A 131 -14.56 6.36 -3.49
N GLU A 132 -15.02 7.57 -3.80
CA GLU A 132 -15.15 8.65 -2.80
C GLU A 132 -16.15 8.28 -1.69
N ALA A 133 -17.31 7.72 -2.05
CA ALA A 133 -18.28 7.27 -1.05
C ALA A 133 -17.70 6.18 -0.14
N ARG A 134 -17.02 5.18 -0.72
CA ARG A 134 -16.33 4.12 0.03
C ARG A 134 -15.23 4.67 0.92
N ALA A 135 -14.45 5.63 0.43
CA ALA A 135 -13.41 6.29 1.22
C ALA A 135 -14.03 7.09 2.38
N GLY A 136 -15.15 7.75 2.16
CA GLY A 136 -15.91 8.44 3.20
C GLY A 136 -16.43 7.48 4.28
N GLU A 137 -17.00 6.34 3.90
CA GLU A 137 -17.44 5.30 4.85
C GLU A 137 -16.28 4.78 5.71
N LEU A 138 -15.09 4.57 5.11
CA LEU A 138 -13.88 4.18 5.85
C LEU A 138 -13.47 5.24 6.87
N LEU A 139 -13.46 6.52 6.48
CA LEU A 139 -13.11 7.64 7.36
C LEU A 139 -14.08 7.76 8.54
N LEU A 140 -15.39 7.69 8.27
CA LEU A 140 -16.40 7.69 9.32
C LEU A 140 -16.25 6.50 10.27
N GLY A 141 -15.91 5.32 9.73
CA GLY A 141 -15.67 4.11 10.51
C GLY A 141 -14.51 4.23 11.52
N VAL A 142 -13.55 5.11 11.25
CA VAL A 142 -12.43 5.42 12.16
C VAL A 142 -12.61 6.75 12.92
N GLY A 143 -13.77 7.39 12.79
CA GLY A 143 -14.13 8.62 13.51
C GLY A 143 -13.55 9.90 12.91
N ILE A 144 -13.19 9.91 11.63
CA ILE A 144 -12.70 11.09 10.92
C ILE A 144 -13.87 11.71 10.13
N PRO A 145 -14.25 12.98 10.37
CA PRO A 145 -15.31 13.64 9.63
C PRO A 145 -14.87 13.93 8.18
N ILE A 146 -15.84 14.03 7.26
CA ILE A 146 -15.63 14.27 5.81
C ILE A 146 -15.83 15.76 5.46
N GLU A 147 -16.06 16.62 6.46
CA GLU A 147 -16.25 18.08 6.29
C GLU A 147 -14.94 18.85 6.06
#